data_AF-A0A1F4CP55-F1
#
_entry.id   AF-A0A1F4CP55-F1
#
_cell.length_a   1.000
_cell.length_b   1.000
_cell.length_c   1.000
_cell.angle_alpha   90.00
_cell.angle_beta   90.00
_cell.angle_gamma   90.00
#
_symmetry.space_group_name_H-M   'P 1'
#
loop_
_entity.id
_entity.type
_entity.pdbx_description
1 polymer ?
#
loop_
_entity_poly.entity_id
_entity_poly.type
_entity_poly.pdbx_seq_one_letter_code
_entity_poly.pdbx_strand_id
1 'polypeptide(L)'
;MAARNQLFFIIFASLLAGGCGTLSPGRDTGPFAPRTPVDAVAAAAPAPRGPVVVAPSRDSDMLFLALAAAGADYRRGGKSYQSGFDCSGLVAFVFREAYGLALPHNTEAQSRMGETIPAADLQPGDLVFFNTQRKPYSHVGIYLGEGRFIHAPKEGAVVRTENLSARYWATRFDGARRIVPMVVTAGYPAPPGKPVVTYP
;
A
#
# COMPACT_ATOMS: atom_id res chain seq x y z
N MET A 1 -42.98 42.53 -3.94
CA MET A 1 -42.99 41.71 -2.70
C MET A 1 -41.56 41.15 -2.55
N ALA A 2 -40.57 41.77 -1.91
CA ALA A 2 -40.43 42.38 -0.57
C ALA A 2 -40.45 41.36 0.60
N ALA A 3 -39.26 40.99 1.10
CA ALA A 3 -38.84 40.81 2.51
C ALA A 3 -37.49 40.04 2.53
N ARG A 4 -36.32 40.65 2.81
CA ARG A 4 -35.72 41.02 4.12
C ARG A 4 -35.53 39.80 5.05
N ASN A 5 -34.28 39.33 5.22
CA ASN A 5 -33.30 39.72 6.26
C ASN A 5 -33.54 38.93 7.56
N GLN A 6 -32.49 38.34 8.17
CA GLN A 6 -32.08 38.55 9.58
C GLN A 6 -30.82 37.71 9.91
N LEU A 7 -29.72 38.42 10.17
CA LEU A 7 -28.56 37.99 10.95
C LEU A 7 -29.00 37.50 12.34
N PHE A 8 -28.33 36.48 12.89
CA PHE A 8 -28.17 36.34 14.33
C PHE A 8 -26.70 36.07 14.68
N PHE A 9 -26.10 37.07 15.31
CA PHE A 9 -24.88 36.98 16.13
C PHE A 9 -25.23 36.29 17.45
N ILE A 10 -24.44 35.30 17.88
CA ILE A 10 -24.36 34.93 19.29
C ILE A 10 -22.88 34.85 19.69
N ILE A 11 -22.46 35.91 20.37
CA ILE A 11 -21.32 35.97 21.30
C ILE A 11 -21.82 35.42 22.64
N PHE A 12 -20.97 34.71 23.41
CA PHE A 12 -20.91 34.62 24.89
C PHE A 12 -20.08 33.38 25.27
N ALA A 13 -19.23 33.30 26.28
CA ALA A 13 -18.52 34.26 27.12
C ALA A 13 -17.45 33.47 27.88
N SER A 14 -16.26 34.03 28.00
CA SER A 14 -15.17 33.56 28.85
C SER A 14 -15.45 33.92 30.31
N LEU A 15 -15.26 32.98 31.24
CA LEU A 15 -15.21 33.29 32.68
C LEU A 15 -13.96 32.68 33.32
N LEU A 16 -13.17 33.56 33.94
CA LEU A 16 -11.99 33.28 34.75
C LEU A 16 -12.38 32.93 36.20
N ALA A 17 -11.66 31.99 36.79
CA ALA A 17 -11.24 31.95 38.20
C ALA A 17 -10.13 30.88 38.28
N GLY A 18 -8.91 31.12 38.74
CA GLY A 18 -8.54 31.78 40.00
C GLY A 18 -8.05 30.68 40.96
N GLY A 19 -6.74 30.59 41.20
CA GLY A 19 -6.18 29.58 42.09
C GLY A 19 -4.66 29.67 42.22
N CYS A 20 -4.19 30.65 43.01
CA CYS A 20 -2.81 30.72 43.50
C CYS A 20 -2.77 30.03 44.87
N GLY A 21 -2.01 28.94 45.00
CA GLY A 21 -1.82 28.21 46.25
C GLY A 21 -0.35 28.21 46.63
N THR A 22 -0.01 28.90 47.71
CA THR A 22 1.33 29.02 48.29
C THR A 22 1.64 27.88 49.27
N LEU A 23 2.94 27.63 49.41
CA LEU A 23 3.62 26.54 50.13
C LEU A 23 3.28 26.40 51.63
N SER A 24 3.41 25.17 52.13
CA SER A 24 3.81 24.91 53.52
C SER A 24 4.79 23.72 53.59
N PRO A 25 5.92 23.81 54.31
CA PRO A 25 6.91 22.74 54.40
C PRO A 25 6.60 21.80 55.57
N GLY A 26 6.20 20.57 55.26
CA GLY A 26 6.09 19.47 56.22
C GLY A 26 7.45 18.82 56.47
N ARG A 27 7.93 18.90 57.71
CA ARG A 27 9.09 18.14 58.21
C ARG A 27 8.63 16.73 58.54
N ASP A 28 9.04 15.75 57.73
CA ASP A 28 8.92 14.34 58.06
C ASP A 28 10.29 13.81 58.51
N THR A 29 10.54 13.90 59.82
CA THR A 29 11.62 13.17 60.50
C THR A 29 11.05 11.84 61.00
N GLY A 30 11.34 10.75 60.29
CA GLY A 30 10.99 9.39 60.71
C GLY A 30 11.95 8.37 60.09
N PRO A 31 12.60 7.48 60.87
CA PRO A 31 13.68 6.63 60.38
C PRO A 31 13.15 5.26 59.94
N PHE A 32 13.19 4.94 58.64
CA PHE A 32 13.13 3.53 58.22
C PHE A 32 13.69 3.26 56.82
N ALA A 33 14.83 2.57 56.84
CA ALA A 33 15.40 1.64 55.85
C ALA A 33 15.91 2.15 54.47
N PRO A 34 17.16 1.78 54.09
CA PRO A 34 17.72 2.07 52.78
C PRO A 34 17.12 1.14 51.72
N ARG A 35 16.54 1.70 50.65
CA ARG A 35 16.36 0.99 49.38
C ARG A 35 17.60 1.22 48.54
N THR A 36 18.24 0.13 48.14
CA THR A 36 19.40 0.09 47.25
C THR A 36 19.08 0.76 45.90
N PRO A 37 20.10 1.34 45.22
CA PRO A 37 19.94 1.94 43.91
C PRO A 37 19.95 0.83 42.85
N VAL A 38 18.84 0.68 42.13
CA VAL A 38 18.80 -0.07 40.87
C VAL A 38 18.45 0.91 39.76
N ASP A 39 19.52 1.38 39.11
CA ASP A 39 19.60 1.65 37.69
C ASP A 39 18.60 2.67 37.12
N ALA A 40 18.98 3.93 37.28
CA ALA A 40 18.66 4.95 36.30
C ALA A 40 19.15 4.49 34.92
N VAL A 41 18.26 3.95 34.10
CA VAL A 41 18.51 3.78 32.66
C VAL A 41 18.62 5.17 32.07
N ALA A 42 19.87 5.62 31.92
CA ALA A 42 20.23 6.81 31.19
C ALA A 42 19.57 6.75 29.81
N ALA A 43 18.66 7.70 29.56
CA ALA A 43 18.14 7.94 28.23
C ALA A 43 19.31 8.36 27.33
N ALA A 44 19.82 7.41 26.55
CA ALA A 44 20.77 7.70 25.49
C ALA A 44 20.08 8.62 24.48
N ALA A 45 20.58 9.85 24.35
CA ALA A 45 20.13 10.79 23.35
C ALA A 45 20.28 10.19 21.94
N PRO A 46 19.33 10.39 21.02
CA PRO A 46 19.47 9.88 19.66
C PRO A 46 20.64 10.59 18.97
N ALA A 47 21.59 9.81 18.47
CA ALA A 47 22.70 10.30 17.65
C ALA A 47 22.18 11.06 16.40
N PRO A 48 22.92 12.05 15.88
CA PRO A 48 22.51 12.80 14.70
C PRO A 48 22.45 11.87 13.48
N ARG A 49 21.23 11.62 12.98
CA ARG A 49 21.02 10.90 11.73
C ARG A 49 21.48 11.79 10.58
N GLY A 50 22.54 11.38 9.89
CA GLY A 50 22.89 11.96 8.58
C GLY A 50 21.74 11.84 7.58
N PRO A 51 21.86 12.45 6.38
CA PRO A 51 20.80 12.39 5.39
C PRO A 51 20.47 10.93 5.06
N VAL A 52 19.23 10.52 5.35
CA VAL A 52 18.72 9.19 5.01
C VAL A 52 18.50 9.17 3.51
N VAL A 53 19.43 8.55 2.78
CA VAL A 53 19.21 8.18 1.38
C VAL A 53 18.22 7.02 1.40
N VAL A 54 16.93 7.31 1.19
CA VAL A 54 15.89 6.29 1.06
C VAL A 54 16.11 5.62 -0.29
N ALA A 55 16.71 4.42 -0.30
CA ALA A 55 16.71 3.56 -1.48
C ALA A 55 15.24 3.29 -1.89
N PRO A 56 14.92 3.28 -3.20
CA PRO A 56 13.56 2.98 -3.64
C PRO A 56 13.10 1.64 -3.04
N SER A 57 11.88 1.63 -2.51
CA SER A 57 11.28 0.39 -2.03
C SER A 57 11.01 -0.54 -3.21
N ARG A 58 11.02 -1.86 -3.00
CA ARG A 58 10.69 -2.81 -4.07
C ARG A 58 9.31 -2.58 -4.68
N ASP A 59 8.39 -1.98 -3.93
CA ASP A 59 7.07 -1.56 -4.42
C ASP A 59 7.17 -0.41 -5.43
N SER A 60 8.08 0.54 -5.19
CA SER A 60 8.40 1.60 -6.15
C SER A 60 9.05 1.04 -7.42
N ASP A 61 9.98 0.08 -7.27
CA ASP A 61 10.62 -0.59 -8.40
C ASP A 61 9.59 -1.37 -9.23
N MET A 62 8.65 -2.04 -8.58
CA MET A 62 7.58 -2.76 -9.24
C MET A 62 6.71 -1.85 -10.11
N LEU A 63 6.28 -0.72 -9.58
CA LEU A 63 5.49 0.25 -10.35
C LEU A 63 6.29 0.87 -11.49
N PHE A 64 7.59 1.15 -11.26
CA PHE A 64 8.48 1.65 -12.30
C PHE A 64 8.65 0.64 -13.43
N LEU A 65 8.89 -0.64 -13.12
CA LEU A 65 9.00 -1.73 -14.10
C LEU A 65 7.70 -1.91 -14.89
N ALA A 66 6.55 -1.83 -14.21
CA ALA A 66 5.25 -1.92 -14.86
C ALA A 66 5.05 -0.79 -15.87
N LEU A 67 5.36 0.45 -15.46
CA LEU A 67 5.28 1.63 -16.33
C LEU A 67 6.31 1.60 -17.48
N ALA A 68 7.52 1.11 -17.23
CA ALA A 68 8.55 0.95 -18.25
C ALA A 68 8.13 -0.03 -19.36
N ALA A 69 7.23 -0.97 -19.06
CA ALA A 69 6.68 -1.88 -20.05
C ALA A 69 5.64 -1.22 -20.98
N ALA A 70 5.19 0.01 -20.70
CA ALA A 70 4.26 0.72 -21.57
C ALA A 70 4.81 0.86 -22.99
N GLY A 71 3.96 0.61 -23.99
CA GLY A 71 4.34 0.58 -25.39
C GLY A 71 4.88 -0.76 -25.89
N ALA A 72 5.21 -1.72 -25.03
CA ALA A 72 5.58 -3.05 -25.46
C ALA A 72 4.39 -3.77 -26.14
N ASP A 73 4.67 -4.55 -27.17
CA ASP A 73 3.62 -5.26 -27.92
C ASP A 73 2.90 -6.30 -27.07
N TYR A 74 1.57 -6.39 -27.26
CA TYR A 74 0.84 -7.55 -26.80
C TYR A 74 1.16 -8.76 -27.66
N ARG A 75 1.45 -9.89 -27.03
CA ARG A 75 1.53 -11.20 -27.67
C ARG A 75 0.96 -12.26 -26.75
N ARG A 76 0.01 -13.07 -27.24
CA ARG A 76 -0.54 -14.19 -26.47
C ARG A 76 0.59 -15.16 -26.06
N GLY A 77 0.70 -15.47 -24.77
CA GLY A 77 1.79 -16.28 -24.23
C GLY A 77 3.13 -15.53 -24.06
N GLY A 78 3.15 -14.23 -24.37
CA GLY A 78 4.32 -13.36 -24.22
C GLY A 78 4.61 -13.04 -22.75
N LYS A 79 5.90 -12.96 -22.40
CA LYS A 79 6.38 -12.80 -21.02
C LYS A 79 7.65 -11.93 -20.89
N SER A 80 8.04 -11.24 -21.95
CA SER A 80 9.25 -10.41 -21.99
C SER A 80 9.18 -9.39 -23.12
N TYR A 81 10.01 -8.34 -23.08
CA TYR A 81 10.10 -7.36 -24.16
C TYR A 81 10.38 -7.99 -25.55
N GLN A 82 11.19 -9.05 -25.62
CA GLN A 82 11.50 -9.75 -26.88
C GLN A 82 10.33 -10.59 -27.41
N SER A 83 9.53 -11.16 -26.51
CA SER A 83 8.39 -12.02 -26.87
C SER A 83 7.06 -11.26 -26.91
N GLY A 84 7.05 -9.98 -26.54
CA GLY A 84 5.85 -9.25 -26.14
C GLY A 84 5.29 -9.72 -24.81
N PHE A 85 4.16 -9.14 -24.40
CA PHE A 85 3.48 -9.49 -23.16
C PHE A 85 2.02 -9.89 -23.41
N ASP A 86 1.51 -10.89 -22.71
CA ASP A 86 0.07 -10.95 -22.42
C ASP A 86 -0.22 -10.43 -21.01
N CYS A 87 -1.51 -10.38 -20.63
CA CYS A 87 -1.93 -9.79 -19.37
C CYS A 87 -1.25 -10.44 -18.15
N SER A 88 -1.30 -11.77 -18.05
CA SER A 88 -0.67 -12.53 -16.97
C SER A 88 0.86 -12.55 -17.07
N GLY A 89 1.42 -12.52 -18.28
CA GLY A 89 2.85 -12.52 -18.54
C GLY A 89 3.53 -11.21 -18.17
N LEU A 90 2.84 -10.08 -18.37
CA LEU A 90 3.27 -8.77 -17.86
C LEU A 90 3.38 -8.80 -16.32
N VAL A 91 2.33 -9.28 -15.65
CA VAL A 91 2.30 -9.37 -14.18
C VAL A 91 3.41 -10.29 -13.66
N ALA A 92 3.57 -11.47 -14.26
CA ALA A 92 4.62 -12.41 -13.87
C ALA A 92 6.03 -11.87 -14.10
N PHE A 93 6.25 -11.13 -15.20
CA PHE A 93 7.51 -10.42 -15.45
C PHE A 93 7.79 -9.40 -14.35
N VAL A 94 6.85 -8.48 -14.11
CA VAL A 94 7.03 -7.39 -13.15
C VAL A 94 7.32 -7.91 -11.74
N PHE A 95 6.56 -8.91 -11.27
CA PHE A 95 6.78 -9.49 -9.94
C PHE A 95 8.10 -10.26 -9.82
N ARG A 96 8.53 -10.94 -10.90
CA ARG A 96 9.81 -11.62 -10.93
C ARG A 96 10.96 -10.62 -10.85
N GLU A 97 10.94 -9.56 -11.65
CA GLU A 97 12.02 -8.59 -11.69
C GLU A 97 12.07 -7.75 -10.41
N ALA A 98 10.92 -7.33 -9.86
CA ALA A 98 10.87 -6.49 -8.66
C ALA A 98 11.14 -7.26 -7.35
N TYR A 99 10.63 -8.49 -7.24
CA TYR A 99 10.63 -9.23 -5.98
C TYR A 99 11.32 -10.59 -6.03
N GLY A 100 11.72 -11.07 -7.21
CA GLY A 100 12.17 -12.45 -7.39
C GLY A 100 11.05 -13.48 -7.27
N LEU A 101 9.78 -13.05 -7.30
CA LEU A 101 8.62 -13.92 -7.09
C LEU A 101 8.11 -14.45 -8.44
N ALA A 102 8.18 -15.77 -8.62
CA ALA A 102 7.62 -16.42 -9.80
C ALA A 102 6.09 -16.54 -9.66
N LEU A 103 5.36 -15.83 -10.51
CA LEU A 103 3.90 -16.00 -10.62
C LEU A 103 3.56 -16.95 -11.76
N PRO A 104 2.46 -17.73 -11.65
CA PRO A 104 1.99 -18.55 -12.77
C PRO A 104 1.63 -17.67 -13.96
N HIS A 105 1.94 -18.13 -15.17
CA HIS A 105 1.51 -17.48 -16.42
C HIS A 105 0.06 -17.86 -16.75
N ASN A 106 -0.84 -17.55 -15.81
CA ASN A 106 -2.26 -17.83 -15.93
C ASN A 106 -3.05 -16.88 -15.01
N THR A 107 -3.94 -16.09 -15.60
CA THR A 107 -4.72 -15.07 -14.89
C THR A 107 -5.59 -15.65 -13.77
N GLU A 108 -6.23 -16.79 -14.01
CA GLU A 108 -7.08 -17.44 -13.03
C GLU A 108 -6.26 -17.95 -11.84
N ALA A 109 -5.08 -18.53 -12.09
CA ALA A 109 -4.17 -18.94 -11.02
C ALA A 109 -3.68 -17.73 -10.21
N GLN A 110 -3.32 -16.62 -10.87
CA GLN A 110 -2.95 -15.37 -10.20
C GLN A 110 -4.09 -14.83 -9.32
N SER A 111 -5.35 -14.96 -9.75
CA SER A 111 -6.53 -14.53 -8.98
C SER A 111 -6.78 -15.34 -7.70
N ARG A 112 -6.10 -16.47 -7.52
CA ARG A 112 -6.18 -17.31 -6.31
C ARG A 112 -5.02 -17.04 -5.35
N MET A 113 -4.11 -16.14 -5.71
CA MET A 113 -2.95 -15.80 -4.91
C MET A 113 -3.19 -14.55 -4.06
N GLY A 114 -2.53 -14.49 -2.91
CA GLY A 114 -2.58 -13.33 -2.03
C GLY A 114 -3.92 -13.11 -1.35
N GLU A 115 -4.10 -11.92 -0.80
CA GLU A 115 -5.29 -11.50 -0.07
C GLU A 115 -6.33 -10.90 -1.01
N THR A 116 -7.62 -11.16 -0.76
CA THR A 116 -8.73 -10.50 -1.48
C THR A 116 -8.90 -9.08 -0.99
N ILE A 117 -8.83 -8.10 -1.91
CA ILE A 117 -8.93 -6.68 -1.57
C ILE A 117 -10.26 -6.10 -2.08
N PRO A 118 -11.05 -5.43 -1.21
CA PRO A 118 -12.18 -4.62 -1.64
C PRO A 118 -11.72 -3.48 -2.55
N ALA A 119 -12.53 -3.10 -3.56
CA ALA A 119 -12.15 -2.05 -4.50
C ALA A 119 -11.84 -0.69 -3.83
N ALA A 120 -12.44 -0.42 -2.66
CA ALA A 120 -12.19 0.79 -1.86
C ALA A 120 -10.81 0.82 -1.19
N ASP A 121 -10.19 -0.35 -0.99
CA ASP A 121 -8.93 -0.52 -0.25
C ASP A 121 -7.73 -0.78 -1.18
N LEU A 122 -7.93 -0.57 -2.49
CA LEU A 122 -6.90 -0.74 -3.51
C LEU A 122 -5.69 0.17 -3.22
N GLN A 123 -4.51 -0.43 -3.26
CA GLN A 123 -3.23 0.25 -3.14
C GLN A 123 -2.37 -0.01 -4.37
N PRO A 124 -1.51 0.94 -4.77
CA PRO A 124 -0.57 0.72 -5.86
C PRO A 124 0.17 -0.61 -5.70
N GLY A 125 0.18 -1.40 -6.77
CA GLY A 125 0.77 -2.73 -6.81
C GLY A 125 -0.23 -3.89 -6.63
N ASP A 126 -1.47 -3.60 -6.23
CA ASP A 126 -2.52 -4.62 -6.23
C ASP A 126 -2.82 -5.09 -7.65
N LEU A 127 -3.15 -6.38 -7.77
CA LEU A 127 -3.64 -6.95 -9.02
C LEU A 127 -5.14 -6.70 -9.14
N VAL A 128 -5.57 -6.13 -10.25
CA VAL A 128 -6.99 -5.91 -10.58
C VAL A 128 -7.40 -6.86 -11.69
N PHE A 129 -8.54 -7.52 -11.51
CA PHE A 129 -9.01 -8.56 -12.42
C PHE A 129 -10.32 -8.17 -13.09
N PHE A 130 -10.51 -8.72 -14.31
CA PHE A 130 -11.68 -8.43 -15.12
C PHE A 130 -12.20 -9.62 -15.93
N ASN A 131 -13.51 -9.60 -16.18
CA ASN A 131 -14.22 -10.49 -17.09
C ASN A 131 -14.33 -9.87 -18.49
N THR A 132 -13.26 -9.95 -19.29
CA THR A 132 -13.23 -9.48 -20.68
C THR A 132 -13.58 -10.58 -21.69
N GLN A 133 -13.46 -11.85 -21.31
CA GLN A 133 -13.67 -13.02 -22.18
C GLN A 133 -14.88 -13.88 -21.78
N ARG A 134 -15.88 -13.29 -21.11
CA ARG A 134 -17.07 -14.00 -20.58
C ARG A 134 -16.71 -15.16 -19.62
N LYS A 135 -15.56 -15.04 -18.97
CA LYS A 135 -15.05 -15.96 -17.95
C LYS A 135 -14.52 -15.14 -16.77
N PRO A 136 -14.80 -15.52 -15.51
CA PRO A 136 -14.20 -14.86 -14.35
C PRO A 136 -12.69 -14.83 -14.44
N TYR A 137 -12.07 -13.72 -14.01
CA TYR A 137 -10.64 -13.51 -13.94
C TYR A 137 -9.93 -13.77 -15.28
N SER A 138 -10.58 -13.40 -16.39
CA SER A 138 -10.05 -13.60 -17.74
C SER A 138 -8.99 -12.58 -18.16
N HIS A 139 -8.85 -11.49 -17.40
CA HIS A 139 -7.88 -10.42 -17.62
C HIS A 139 -7.33 -9.92 -16.29
N VAL A 140 -6.08 -9.45 -16.29
CA VAL A 140 -5.42 -8.84 -15.13
C VAL A 140 -4.64 -7.59 -15.53
N GLY A 141 -4.51 -6.67 -14.58
CA GLY A 141 -3.57 -5.55 -14.64
C GLY A 141 -3.01 -5.24 -13.26
N ILE A 142 -2.02 -4.34 -13.22
CA ILE A 142 -1.39 -3.85 -11.99
C ILE A 142 -1.97 -2.47 -11.69
N TYR A 143 -2.53 -2.29 -10.50
CA TYR A 143 -3.08 -1.02 -10.05
C TYR A 143 -1.96 -0.02 -9.77
N LEU A 144 -2.12 1.21 -10.25
CA LEU A 144 -1.12 2.27 -10.15
C LEU A 144 -1.50 3.35 -9.13
N GLY A 145 -2.67 3.23 -8.48
CA GLY A 145 -3.27 4.32 -7.72
C GLY A 145 -4.22 5.19 -8.55
N GLU A 146 -5.01 6.00 -7.86
CA GLU A 146 -5.90 7.02 -8.47
C GLU A 146 -6.87 6.46 -9.52
N GLY A 147 -7.31 5.21 -9.34
CA GLY A 147 -8.21 4.54 -10.28
C GLY A 147 -7.53 4.09 -11.58
N ARG A 148 -6.20 4.23 -11.72
CA ARG A 148 -5.45 3.82 -12.90
C ARG A 148 -4.84 2.44 -12.72
N PHE A 149 -4.70 1.71 -13.82
CA PHE A 149 -4.00 0.44 -13.86
C PHE A 149 -3.28 0.27 -15.20
N ILE A 150 -2.23 -0.54 -15.21
CA ILE A 150 -1.48 -0.91 -16.42
C ILE A 150 -1.70 -2.37 -16.76
N HIS A 151 -1.82 -2.67 -18.05
CA HIS A 151 -2.10 -4.01 -18.53
C HIS A 151 -1.64 -4.20 -19.99
N ALA A 152 -1.51 -5.46 -20.41
CA ALA A 152 -1.38 -5.84 -21.81
C ALA A 152 -2.78 -6.28 -22.33
N PRO A 153 -3.48 -5.48 -23.16
CA PRO A 153 -4.93 -5.63 -23.38
C PRO A 153 -5.34 -6.79 -24.29
N LYS A 154 -4.78 -6.89 -25.51
CA LYS A 154 -5.17 -7.84 -26.55
C LYS A 154 -4.23 -7.76 -27.76
N GLU A 155 -4.34 -8.75 -28.66
CA GLU A 155 -3.59 -8.81 -29.92
C GLU A 155 -3.71 -7.51 -30.73
N GLY A 156 -2.58 -7.06 -31.30
CA GLY A 156 -2.49 -5.83 -32.10
C GLY A 156 -2.52 -4.54 -31.30
N ALA A 157 -2.49 -4.61 -29.97
CA ALA A 157 -2.35 -3.45 -29.09
C ALA A 157 -1.07 -3.55 -28.26
N VAL A 158 -0.74 -2.46 -27.58
CA VAL A 158 0.44 -2.36 -26.71
C VAL A 158 0.03 -2.30 -25.23
N VAL A 159 0.99 -2.62 -24.35
CA VAL A 159 0.87 -2.36 -22.92
C VAL A 159 0.59 -0.86 -22.69
N ARG A 160 -0.42 -0.56 -21.90
CA ARG A 160 -0.84 0.83 -21.64
C ARG A 160 -1.58 0.97 -20.32
N THR A 161 -1.84 2.21 -19.94
CA THR A 161 -2.66 2.55 -18.78
C THR A 161 -4.12 2.77 -19.17
N GLU A 162 -5.02 2.38 -18.29
CA GLU A 162 -6.47 2.58 -18.41
C GLU A 162 -7.04 3.00 -17.04
N ASN A 163 -8.29 3.46 -17.01
CA ASN A 163 -8.97 3.88 -15.78
C ASN A 163 -10.08 2.89 -15.40
N LEU A 164 -10.12 2.46 -14.14
CA LEU A 164 -11.14 1.57 -13.58
C LEU A 164 -12.55 2.15 -13.70
N SER A 165 -12.70 3.48 -13.63
CA SER A 165 -14.00 4.16 -13.76
C SER A 165 -14.53 4.22 -15.19
N ALA A 166 -13.70 3.91 -16.20
CA ALA A 166 -14.18 3.83 -17.56
C ALA A 166 -15.23 2.71 -17.67
N ARG A 167 -16.39 3.01 -18.28
CA ARG A 167 -17.57 2.13 -18.33
C ARG A 167 -17.23 0.68 -18.73
N TYR A 168 -16.31 0.49 -19.68
CA TYR A 168 -15.88 -0.83 -20.12
C TYR A 168 -15.25 -1.66 -18.99
N TRP A 169 -14.37 -1.04 -18.19
CA TRP A 169 -13.66 -1.68 -17.07
C TRP A 169 -14.53 -1.79 -15.82
N ALA A 170 -15.27 -0.73 -15.49
CA ALA A 170 -16.17 -0.73 -14.33
C ALA A 170 -17.22 -1.86 -14.39
N THR A 171 -17.75 -2.16 -15.58
CA THR A 171 -18.73 -3.23 -15.79
C THR A 171 -18.12 -4.64 -15.82
N ARG A 172 -16.79 -4.75 -15.86
CA ARG A 172 -16.07 -6.03 -15.97
C ARG A 172 -15.19 -6.35 -14.78
N PHE A 173 -15.02 -5.42 -13.84
CA PHE A 173 -14.23 -5.63 -12.65
C PHE A 173 -14.81 -6.81 -11.85
N ASP A 174 -13.99 -7.83 -11.62
CA ASP A 174 -14.40 -9.06 -10.93
C ASP A 174 -13.59 -9.37 -9.67
N GLY A 175 -12.61 -8.53 -9.33
CA GLY A 175 -11.95 -8.54 -8.02
C GLY A 175 -10.56 -7.94 -8.02
N ALA A 176 -9.94 -7.91 -6.84
CA ALA A 176 -8.56 -7.52 -6.66
C ALA A 176 -7.81 -8.46 -5.70
N ARG A 177 -6.50 -8.56 -5.88
CA ARG A 177 -5.59 -9.32 -5.03
C ARG A 177 -4.36 -8.51 -4.63
N ARG A 178 -4.01 -8.58 -3.35
CA ARG A 178 -2.72 -8.10 -2.85
C ARG A 178 -1.81 -9.29 -2.60
N ILE A 179 -0.77 -9.40 -3.41
CA ILE A 179 0.30 -10.36 -3.19
C ILE A 179 1.35 -9.63 -2.35
N VAL A 180 1.57 -10.06 -1.11
CA VAL A 180 2.64 -9.54 -0.26
C VAL A 180 3.89 -10.37 -0.55
N PRO A 181 4.87 -9.84 -1.30
CA PRO A 181 6.12 -10.54 -1.51
C PRO A 181 6.88 -10.56 -0.19
N MET A 182 7.10 -11.76 0.35
CA MET A 182 7.95 -11.92 1.51
C MET A 182 9.39 -11.66 1.08
N VAL A 183 9.85 -10.42 1.26
CA VAL A 183 11.27 -10.10 1.12
C VAL A 183 11.96 -10.63 2.37
N VAL A 184 12.47 -11.87 2.30
CA VAL A 184 13.44 -12.35 3.29
C VAL A 184 14.72 -11.56 3.06
N THR A 185 14.80 -10.39 3.69
CA THR A 185 16.08 -9.69 3.84
C THR A 185 16.91 -10.56 4.77
N ALA A 186 18.11 -10.96 4.37
CA ALA A 186 19.04 -11.64 5.27
C ALA A 186 19.22 -10.78 6.53
N GLY A 187 18.57 -11.18 7.64
CA GLY A 187 18.62 -10.46 8.92
C GLY A 187 17.34 -9.79 9.42
N TYR A 188 16.20 -9.82 8.70
CA TYR A 188 14.92 -9.29 9.24
C TYR A 188 13.86 -10.40 9.33
N PRO A 189 13.43 -10.81 10.54
CA PRO A 189 12.35 -11.79 10.66
C PRO A 189 11.04 -11.20 10.13
N ALA A 190 10.16 -12.08 9.62
CA ALA A 190 8.83 -11.69 9.16
C ALA A 190 8.08 -10.87 10.22
N PRO A 191 7.24 -9.89 9.82
CA PRO A 191 6.46 -9.12 10.77
C PRO A 191 5.62 -10.05 11.65
N PRO A 192 5.62 -9.87 12.98
CA PRO A 192 4.82 -10.72 13.86
C PRO A 192 3.34 -10.64 13.48
N GLY A 193 2.70 -11.79 13.32
CA GLY A 193 1.27 -11.91 13.05
C GLY A 193 0.85 -11.95 11.58
N LYS A 194 1.78 -11.90 10.61
CA LYS A 194 1.44 -12.15 9.20
C LYS A 194 1.84 -13.56 8.78
N PRO A 195 0.92 -14.39 8.25
CA PRO A 195 1.26 -15.73 7.79
C PRO A 195 2.31 -15.65 6.68
N VAL A 196 3.35 -16.48 6.79
CA VAL A 196 4.31 -16.69 5.70
C VAL A 196 3.60 -17.48 4.62
N VAL A 197 3.10 -16.79 3.59
CA VAL A 197 2.48 -17.45 2.44
C VAL A 197 3.59 -17.86 1.48
N THR A 198 4.00 -19.12 1.58
CA THR A 198 4.81 -19.78 0.54
C THR A 198 3.87 -20.17 -0.60
N TYR A 199 4.07 -19.56 -1.78
CA TYR A 199 3.37 -19.96 -3.00
C TYR A 199 4.04 -21.24 -3.54
N PRO A 200 3.26 -22.24 -4.01
CA PRO A 200 3.80 -23.46 -4.61
C PRO A 200 4.52 -23.21 -5.93
#